data_AF-A0AA38MDF5-F1
#
_entry.id   AF-A0AA38MDF5-F1
#
_cell.length_a   1.000
_cell.length_b   1.000
_cell.length_c   1.000
_cell.angle_alpha   90.00
_cell.angle_beta   90.00
_cell.angle_gamma   90.00
#
_symmetry.space_group_name_H-M   'P 1'
#
loop_
_entity.id
_entity.type
_entity.pdbx_description
1 polymer ?
#
loop_
_entity_poly.entity_id
_entity_poly.type
_entity_poly.pdbx_seq_one_letter_code
_entity_poly.pdbx_strand_id
1 'polypeptide(L)'
;MERFLDNACDDEYLLRTVSFIVGVFGGCRIGDLVAMSVDDVEDRGSVLVVQIPDRKTHEPRTFTIINGSNSVPAINVFRKYRKLRTEKISSITRIQILE
;
A
#
# COMPACT_ATOMS: atom_id res chain seq x y z
N MET A 1 0.45 -16.37 -5.51
CA MET A 1 0.16 -14.94 -5.28
C MET A 1 -1.34 -14.75 -5.06
N GLU A 2 -2.16 -15.08 -6.05
CA GLU A 2 -3.64 -14.93 -6.00
C GLU A 2 -4.28 -15.60 -4.78
N ARG A 3 -3.94 -16.87 -4.49
CA ARG A 3 -4.48 -17.58 -3.31
C ARG A 3 -4.28 -16.87 -1.98
N PHE A 4 -3.18 -16.14 -1.79
CA PHE A 4 -2.96 -15.38 -0.56
C PHE A 4 -3.84 -14.12 -0.55
N LEU A 5 -3.94 -13.43 -1.69
CA LEU A 5 -4.70 -12.19 -1.82
C LEU A 5 -6.23 -12.43 -1.77
N ASP A 6 -6.69 -13.61 -2.19
CA ASP A 6 -8.10 -13.98 -2.18
C ASP A 6 -8.57 -14.55 -0.84
N ASN A 7 -7.70 -15.27 -0.11
CA ASN A 7 -8.07 -15.99 1.13
C ASN A 7 -7.52 -15.34 2.41
N ALA A 8 -6.72 -14.28 2.32
CA ALA A 8 -6.22 -13.59 3.49
C ALA A 8 -7.36 -12.95 4.27
N CYS A 9 -7.44 -13.24 5.56
CA CYS A 9 -8.35 -12.55 6.47
C CYS A 9 -7.93 -11.08 6.57
N ASP A 10 -8.83 -10.16 6.21
CA ASP A 10 -8.57 -8.72 6.25
C ASP A 10 -8.22 -8.25 7.68
N ASP A 11 -8.78 -8.86 8.72
CA ASP A 11 -8.55 -8.43 10.11
C ASP A 11 -7.09 -8.66 10.57
N GLU A 12 -6.42 -9.67 10.02
CA GLU A 12 -5.07 -10.07 10.42
C GLU A 12 -4.01 -9.64 9.39
N TYR A 13 -4.34 -9.71 8.10
CA TYR A 13 -3.35 -9.62 7.02
C TYR A 13 -3.49 -8.39 6.13
N LEU A 14 -4.47 -7.51 6.33
CA LEU A 14 -4.72 -6.38 5.43
C LEU A 14 -3.50 -5.46 5.23
N LEU A 15 -2.77 -5.14 6.30
CA LEU A 15 -1.51 -4.38 6.20
C LEU A 15 -0.50 -5.12 5.32
N ARG A 16 -0.31 -6.42 5.57
CA ARG A 16 0.65 -7.25 4.83
C ARG A 16 0.27 -7.38 3.36
N THR A 17 -1.03 -7.49 3.06
CA THR A 17 -1.59 -7.49 1.71
C THR A 17 -1.29 -6.17 1.00
N VAL A 18 -1.53 -5.03 1.65
CA VAL A 18 -1.19 -3.70 1.08
C VAL A 18 0.31 -3.56 0.85
N SER A 19 1.15 -3.89 1.84
CA SER A 19 2.61 -3.83 1.71
C SER A 19 3.13 -4.74 0.60
N PHE A 20 2.53 -5.92 0.43
CA PHE A 20 2.89 -6.87 -0.63
C PHE A 20 2.53 -6.31 -2.01
N ILE A 21 1.32 -5.76 -2.18
CA ILE A 21 0.87 -5.12 -3.43
C ILE A 21 1.83 -3.97 -3.78
N VAL A 22 2.01 -3.00 -2.88
CA VAL A 22 2.88 -1.84 -3.11
C VAL A 22 4.33 -2.27 -3.38
N GLY A 23 4.82 -3.28 -2.66
CA GLY A 23 6.16 -3.83 -2.83
C GLY A 23 6.37 -4.44 -4.21
N VAL A 24 5.45 -5.30 -4.65
CA VAL A 24 5.54 -6.00 -5.94
C VAL A 24 5.34 -5.05 -7.12
N PHE A 25 4.31 -4.19 -7.08
CA PHE A 25 4.01 -3.27 -8.20
C PHE A 25 5.02 -2.12 -8.30
N GLY A 26 5.51 -1.63 -7.16
CA GLY A 26 6.47 -0.50 -7.12
C GLY A 26 7.93 -0.91 -7.19
N GLY A 27 8.25 -2.21 -7.10
CA GLY A 27 9.63 -2.68 -6.93
C GLY A 27 10.28 -2.09 -5.67
N CYS A 28 9.50 -1.91 -4.61
CA CYS A 28 9.93 -1.20 -3.41
C CYS A 28 10.86 -2.10 -2.58
N ARG A 29 11.97 -1.54 -2.10
CA ARG A 29 12.79 -2.19 -1.07
C ARG A 29 12.08 -2.08 0.29
N ILE A 30 12.49 -2.89 1.27
CA ILE A 30 11.95 -2.81 2.64
C ILE A 30 12.06 -1.38 3.20
N GLY A 31 13.20 -0.70 2.96
CA GLY A 31 13.39 0.68 3.39
C GLY A 31 12.41 1.67 2.75
N ASP A 32 12.01 1.43 1.50
CA ASP A 32 11.02 2.25 0.79
C ASP A 32 9.63 2.04 1.40
N LEU A 33 9.25 0.79 1.70
CA LEU A 33 7.96 0.44 2.29
C LEU A 33 7.79 1.01 3.71
N VAL A 34 8.85 0.97 4.53
CA VAL A 34 8.83 1.49 5.91
C VAL A 34 8.81 3.02 5.95
N ALA A 35 9.38 3.67 4.94
CA ALA A 35 9.38 5.13 4.82
C ALA A 35 8.03 5.70 4.34
N MET A 36 7.24 4.89 3.65
CA MET A 36 5.97 5.28 3.03
C MET A 36 4.85 5.43 4.06
N SER A 37 3.97 6.39 3.81
CA SER A 37 2.75 6.66 4.56
C SER A 37 1.51 6.49 3.68
N VAL A 38 0.33 6.48 4.32
CA VAL A 38 -0.95 6.43 3.59
C VAL A 38 -1.17 7.71 2.78
N ASP A 39 -0.60 8.83 3.22
CA ASP A 39 -0.72 10.13 2.57
C ASP A 39 0.15 10.24 1.31
N ASP A 40 1.14 9.35 1.16
CA ASP A 40 1.96 9.23 -0.06
C ASP A 40 1.21 8.49 -1.18
N VAL A 41 -0.03 8.05 -0.94
CA VAL A 41 -0.88 7.35 -1.91
C VAL A 41 -2.12 8.17 -2.23
N GLU A 42 -2.21 8.64 -3.47
CA GLU A 42 -3.36 9.37 -3.98
C GLU A 42 -4.35 8.40 -4.65
N ASP A 43 -5.59 8.34 -4.13
CA ASP A 43 -6.67 7.55 -4.72
C ASP A 43 -7.49 8.41 -5.69
N ARG A 44 -7.41 8.10 -6.99
CA ARG A 44 -8.14 8.79 -8.07
C ARG A 44 -9.33 7.99 -8.60
N GLY A 45 -9.86 7.05 -7.82
CA GLY A 45 -11.01 6.24 -8.23
C GLY A 45 -10.62 4.95 -8.94
N SER A 46 -10.08 5.06 -10.15
CA SER A 46 -9.69 3.90 -10.99
C SER A 46 -8.19 3.60 -10.97
N VAL A 47 -7.40 4.47 -10.35
CA VAL A 47 -5.95 4.36 -10.22
C VAL A 47 -5.50 4.85 -8.85
N LEU A 48 -4.54 4.16 -8.24
CA LEU A 48 -3.76 4.68 -7.12
C LEU A 48 -2.44 5.22 -7.67
N VAL A 49 -2.10 6.45 -7.31
CA VAL A 49 -0.80 7.04 -7.59
C VAL A 49 0.02 6.97 -6.31
N VAL A 50 1.07 6.15 -6.32
CA VAL A 50 1.92 5.90 -5.15
C VAL A 50 3.23 6.66 -5.34
N GLN A 51 3.54 7.52 -4.37
CA GLN A 51 4.81 8.23 -4.30
C GLN A 51 5.74 7.49 -3.33
N ILE A 52 6.93 7.12 -3.80
CA ILE A 52 7.97 6.53 -2.96
C ILE A 52 8.84 7.68 -2.44
N PRO A 53 8.79 7.99 -1.13
CA PRO A 53 9.63 9.04 -0.55
C PRO A 53 11.09 8.57 -0.55
N ASP A 54 11.92 9.19 -1.39
CA ASP A 54 13.35 8.86 -1.46
C ASP A 54 14.13 9.63 -0.38
N ARG A 55 14.73 8.88 0.55
CA ARG A 55 15.60 9.44 1.61
C ARG A 55 17.10 9.29 1.33
N LYS A 56 17.51 8.57 0.28
CA LYS A 56 18.93 8.24 0.03
C LYS A 56 19.49 8.72 -1.30
N THR A 57 18.72 8.66 -2.39
CA THR A 57 19.24 8.94 -3.74
C THR A 57 18.76 10.26 -4.35
N HIS A 58 17.86 10.99 -3.66
CA HIS A 58 17.24 12.23 -4.12
C HIS A 58 16.46 12.12 -5.46
N GLU A 59 16.07 10.90 -5.84
CA GLU A 59 15.24 10.61 -6.99
C GLU A 59 13.89 10.03 -6.50
N PRO A 60 12.91 10.88 -6.13
CA PRO A 60 11.58 10.41 -5.78
C PRO A 60 10.97 9.70 -6.99
N ARG A 61 10.37 8.53 -6.74
CA ARG A 61 9.76 7.71 -7.80
C ARG A 61 8.26 7.63 -7.57
N THR A 62 7.50 7.75 -8.65
CA THR A 62 6.04 7.61 -8.63
C THR A 62 5.67 6.45 -9.52
N PHE A 63 4.74 5.62 -9.06
CA PHE A 63 4.14 4.56 -9.88
C PHE A 63 2.63 4.54 -9.72
N THR A 64 1.96 3.85 -10.63
CA THR A 64 0.50 3.75 -10.62
C THR A 64 0.06 2.30 -10.48
N ILE A 65 -0.97 2.09 -9.67
CA ILE A 65 -1.65 0.80 -9.54
C ILE A 65 -3.04 0.97 -10.15
N ILE A 66 -3.28 0.26 -11.24
CA ILE A 66 -4.59 0.14 -11.87
C ILE A 66 -5.16 -1.25 -11.56
N ASN A 67 -6.48 -1.34 -11.39
CA ASN A 67 -7.13 -2.66 -11.40
C ASN A 67 -7.03 -3.19 -12.84
N GLY A 68 -6.10 -4.11 -13.07
CA GLY A 68 -5.98 -4.83 -14.34
C GLY A 68 -7.06 -5.91 -14.49
N SER A 69 -6.99 -6.70 -15.56
CA SER A 69 -7.85 -7.86 -15.80
C SER A 69 -7.65 -9.01 -14.80
N ASN A 70 -6.69 -8.91 -13.88
CA ASN A 70 -6.30 -9.98 -12.97
C ASN A 70 -6.94 -9.78 -11.59
N SER A 71 -7.21 -10.91 -10.94
CA SER A 71 -8.11 -11.13 -9.79
C SER A 71 -7.87 -10.32 -8.52
N VAL A 72 -6.84 -9.47 -8.44
CA VAL A 72 -6.49 -8.76 -7.20
C VAL A 72 -7.10 -7.35 -7.22
N PRO A 73 -8.11 -7.07 -6.39
CA PRO A 73 -8.74 -5.76 -6.33
C PRO A 73 -7.91 -4.78 -5.48
N ALA A 74 -6.68 -4.50 -5.92
CA ALA A 74 -5.68 -3.73 -5.17
C ALA A 74 -6.21 -2.37 -4.68
N ILE A 75 -7.02 -1.69 -5.50
CA ILE A 75 -7.67 -0.43 -5.13
C ILE A 75 -8.63 -0.62 -3.95
N ASN A 76 -9.44 -1.68 -3.96
CA ASN A 76 -10.40 -1.94 -2.90
C ASN A 76 -9.72 -2.35 -1.60
N VAL A 77 -8.64 -3.15 -1.69
CA VAL A 77 -7.81 -3.53 -0.55
C VAL A 77 -7.20 -2.29 0.10
N PHE A 78 -6.61 -1.39 -0.70
CA PHE A 78 -6.04 -0.15 -0.18
C PHE A 78 -7.11 0.74 0.49
N ARG A 79 -8.30 0.87 -0.09
CA ARG A 79 -9.41 1.64 0.51
C ARG A 79 -9.87 1.08 1.85
N LYS A 80 -10.01 -0.24 1.97
CA LYS A 80 -10.33 -0.92 3.24
C LYS A 80 -9.29 -0.56 4.30
N TYR A 81 -8.00 -0.65 3.95
CA TYR A 81 -6.90 -0.31 4.85
C TYR A 81 -6.92 1.17 5.26
N ARG A 82 -7.12 2.08 4.30
CA ARG A 82 -7.20 3.52 4.55
C ARG A 82 -8.34 3.87 5.50
N LYS A 83 -9.53 3.31 5.28
CA LYS A 83 -10.70 3.52 6.15
C LYS A 83 -10.43 3.08 7.59
N LEU A 84 -9.91 1.85 7.77
CA LEU A 84 -9.55 1.34 9.09
C LEU A 84 -8.47 2.20 9.78
N ARG A 85 -7.54 2.78 9.03
CA ARG A 85 -6.53 3.70 9.59
C ARG A 85 -7.14 5.04 10.01
N THR A 86 -8.03 5.62 9.21
CA THR A 86 -8.72 6.88 9.55
C THR A 86 -9.60 6.73 10.80
N GLU A 87 -10.27 5.59 10.97
CA GLU A 87 -11.10 5.30 12.14
C GLU A 87 -10.26 5.11 13.42
N LYS A 88 -8.99 4.73 13.29
CA LYS A 88 -8.15 4.30 14.41
C LYS A 88 -7.20 5.40 14.93
N ILE A 89 -6.99 6.51 14.21
CA ILE A 89 -5.86 7.41 14.49
C ILE A 89 -6.18 8.91 14.28
N SER A 90 -6.14 9.65 15.40
CA SER A 90 -5.93 11.10 15.51
C SER A 90 -4.44 11.51 15.57
N SER A 91 -3.51 10.59 15.27
CA SER A 91 -2.05 10.77 15.47
C SER A 91 -1.20 10.02 14.44
N ILE A 92 -0.79 10.72 13.37
CA ILE A 92 0.23 10.36 12.35
C ILE A 92 1.08 9.13 12.73
N THR A 93 0.85 7.98 12.09
CA THR A 93 1.69 6.78 12.28
C THR A 93 2.04 6.15 10.93
N ARG A 94 3.35 6.02 10.68
CA ARG A 94 3.97 5.40 9.50
C ARG A 94 3.43 4.00 9.21
N ILE A 95 3.63 3.50 7.98
CA ILE A 95 3.45 2.07 7.63
C ILE A 95 4.58 1.30 8.33
N GLN A 96 4.46 1.14 9.65
CA GLN A 96 5.36 0.32 10.44
C GLN A 96 4.96 -1.14 10.25
N ILE A 97 5.80 -1.87 9.51
CA ILE A 97 5.95 -3.30 9.68
C ILE A 97 6.86 -3.44 10.90
N LEU A 98 6.30 -3.80 12.05
CA LEU A 98 7.07 -4.18 13.23
C LEU A 98 6.87 -5.67 13.52
N GLU A 99 7.95 -6.22 14.07
CA GLU A 99 8.41 -7.62 14.17
C GLU A 99 7.37 -8.66 14.61
#